data_AF-A0A7X5XRM5-F1
#
_entry.id   AF-A0A7X5XRM5-F1
#
_cell.length_a   1.000
_cell.length_b   1.000
_cell.length_c   1.000
_cell.angle_alpha   90.00
_cell.angle_beta   90.00
_cell.angle_gamma   90.00
#
_symmetry.space_group_name_H-M   'P 1'
#
loop_
_entity.id
_entity.type
_entity.pdbx_description
1 polymer ?
#
loop_
_entity_poly.entity_id
_entity_poly.type
_entity_poly.pdbx_seq_one_letter_code
_entity_poly.pdbx_strand_id
1 'polypeptide(L)'
;MIEKGELSRDKLFTVKDATWKLWSARRGESTMFLRAGEKVSVDDLLKGLITVSGNDAASVLAVGIDGSEAAFVKRMNDMAVKIGMVSSRFGTASGWPDGGVTQVSAGDLILLADRLIRDHPRAYARYFSIPKFQHGMSPDGKPIIQSNRNPILGRFVGADGLKTGHTSEAGYCFLGSAKRDGRRLIMVVAGLPSDKARREEAERLMNWGFANKSMSVAAQNRHGGMPKGRTNAAGAR
;
A
#
# COMPACT_ATOMS: atom_id res chain seq x y z
N MET A 1 5.57 -0.61 -15.16
CA MET A 1 4.96 0.07 -16.32
C MET A 1 5.57 1.44 -16.54
N ILE A 2 5.31 2.44 -15.68
CA ILE A 2 5.83 3.81 -15.90
C ILE A 2 7.35 3.87 -16.06
N GLU A 3 8.11 3.26 -15.15
CA GLU A 3 9.58 3.27 -15.23
C GLU A 3 10.14 2.48 -16.43
N LYS A 4 9.35 1.56 -16.99
CA LYS A 4 9.69 0.80 -18.20
C LYS A 4 9.26 1.51 -19.49
N GLY A 5 8.62 2.67 -19.39
CA GLY A 5 8.06 3.38 -20.55
C GLY A 5 6.75 2.79 -21.11
N GLU A 6 6.22 1.72 -20.52
CA GLU A 6 4.99 1.04 -20.98
C GLU A 6 3.72 1.86 -20.71
N LEU A 7 3.78 2.84 -19.79
CA LEU A 7 2.67 3.70 -19.43
C LEU A 7 3.19 5.11 -19.15
N SER A 8 2.77 6.09 -19.94
CA SER A 8 3.04 7.50 -19.63
C SER A 8 2.19 7.96 -18.44
N ARG A 9 2.78 8.80 -17.58
CA ARG A 9 2.06 9.49 -16.49
C ARG A 9 1.01 10.48 -17.03
N ASP A 10 1.26 11.04 -18.21
CA ASP A 10 0.37 12.02 -18.85
C ASP A 10 -0.72 11.34 -19.68
N LYS A 11 -0.69 10.01 -19.81
CA LYS A 11 -1.76 9.26 -20.47
C LYS A 11 -3.07 9.57 -19.76
N LEU A 12 -4.07 9.99 -20.52
CA LEU A 12 -5.41 10.26 -20.02
C LEU A 12 -6.24 8.98 -20.07
N PHE A 13 -6.90 8.66 -18.95
CA PHE A 13 -7.97 7.67 -18.91
C PHE A 13 -9.32 8.37 -18.81
N THR A 14 -10.28 7.88 -19.59
CA THR A 14 -11.65 8.35 -19.57
C THR A 14 -12.43 7.57 -18.51
N VAL A 15 -13.05 8.29 -17.59
CA VAL A 15 -13.95 7.73 -16.57
C VAL A 15 -15.20 7.19 -17.28
N LYS A 16 -15.36 5.87 -17.26
CA LYS A 16 -16.51 5.19 -17.87
C LYS A 16 -17.76 5.44 -17.03
N ASP A 17 -18.91 5.53 -17.70
CA ASP A 17 -20.22 5.73 -17.06
C ASP A 17 -20.52 4.65 -16.01
N ALA A 18 -20.19 3.38 -16.31
CA ALA A 18 -20.32 2.27 -15.37
C ALA A 18 -19.48 2.46 -14.10
N THR A 19 -18.22 2.91 -14.24
CA THR A 19 -17.33 3.19 -13.10
C THR A 19 -17.85 4.37 -12.28
N TRP A 20 -18.31 5.43 -12.95
CA TRP A 20 -18.89 6.58 -12.26
C TRP A 20 -20.15 6.20 -11.48
N LYS A 21 -21.09 5.47 -12.10
CA LYS A 21 -22.33 4.99 -11.44
C LYS A 21 -22.04 4.12 -10.22
N LEU A 22 -21.06 3.22 -10.33
CA LEU A 22 -20.65 2.35 -9.22
C LEU A 22 -20.22 3.14 -7.98
N TRP A 23 -19.40 4.18 -8.16
CA TRP A 23 -18.81 4.92 -7.05
C TRP A 23 -19.66 6.11 -6.60
N SER A 24 -20.42 6.74 -7.50
CA SER A 24 -21.32 7.85 -7.12
C SER A 24 -22.54 7.40 -6.31
N ALA A 25 -22.96 6.14 -6.46
CA ALA A 25 -24.06 5.56 -5.68
C ALA A 25 -23.67 5.22 -4.23
N ARG A 26 -22.36 5.13 -3.91
CA ARG A 26 -21.86 4.70 -2.60
C ARG A 26 -21.61 5.89 -1.69
N ARG A 27 -22.47 6.09 -0.70
CA ARG A 27 -22.32 7.14 0.32
C ARG A 27 -21.26 6.76 1.35
N GLY A 28 -20.50 7.76 1.82
CA GLY A 28 -19.48 7.57 2.86
C GLY A 28 -18.14 7.05 2.36
N GLU A 29 -18.01 6.79 1.06
CA GLU A 29 -16.82 6.21 0.49
C GLU A 29 -15.74 7.19 0.07
N SER A 30 -14.53 6.66 -0.03
CA SER A 30 -13.34 7.41 -0.41
C SER A 30 -13.25 7.49 -1.93
N THR A 31 -13.41 8.68 -2.49
CA THR A 31 -13.37 8.92 -3.94
C THR A 31 -12.59 10.19 -4.26
N MET A 32 -12.15 10.32 -5.51
CA MET A 32 -11.69 11.59 -6.08
C MET A 32 -12.85 12.50 -6.48
N PHE A 33 -14.09 12.00 -6.44
CA PHE A 33 -15.29 12.64 -7.00
C PHE A 33 -15.23 12.79 -8.53
N LEU A 34 -14.66 11.78 -9.20
CA LEU A 34 -14.58 11.72 -10.66
C LEU A 34 -15.97 11.79 -11.30
N ARG A 35 -16.07 12.38 -12.49
CA ARG A 35 -17.33 12.48 -13.25
C ARG A 35 -17.31 11.59 -14.49
N ALA A 36 -18.48 11.10 -14.91
CA ALA A 36 -18.60 10.34 -16.15
C ALA A 36 -18.07 11.15 -17.35
N GLY A 37 -17.26 10.51 -18.20
CA GLY A 37 -16.64 11.13 -19.38
C GLY A 37 -15.42 12.00 -19.09
N GLU A 38 -15.12 12.27 -17.83
CA GLU A 38 -13.92 13.02 -17.44
C GLU A 38 -12.66 12.30 -17.92
N LYS A 39 -11.66 13.08 -18.37
CA LYS A 39 -10.34 12.57 -18.76
C LYS A 39 -9.33 12.96 -17.70
N VAL A 40 -8.75 11.97 -17.02
CA VAL A 40 -7.83 12.20 -15.91
C VAL A 40 -6.49 11.54 -16.22
N SER A 41 -5.40 12.23 -15.91
CA SER A 41 -4.05 11.70 -16.11
C SER A 41 -3.78 10.51 -15.18
N VAL A 42 -2.94 9.57 -15.63
CA VAL A 42 -2.44 8.48 -14.76
C VAL A 42 -1.76 9.05 -13.52
N ASP A 43 -1.04 10.18 -13.64
CA ASP A 43 -0.39 10.84 -12.50
C ASP A 43 -1.41 11.29 -11.44
N ASP A 44 -2.50 11.95 -11.84
CA ASP A 44 -3.51 12.44 -10.90
C ASP A 44 -4.36 11.32 -10.32
N LEU A 45 -4.63 10.27 -11.10
CA LEU A 45 -5.27 9.06 -10.59
C LEU A 45 -4.40 8.38 -9.53
N LEU A 46 -3.07 8.31 -9.72
CA LEU A 46 -2.15 7.77 -8.70
C LEU A 46 -2.10 8.66 -7.46
N LYS A 47 -2.06 9.99 -7.62
CA LYS A 47 -2.11 10.93 -6.48
C LYS A 47 -3.40 10.76 -5.68
N GLY A 48 -4.56 10.68 -6.33
CA GLY A 48 -5.84 10.49 -5.66
C GLY A 48 -5.98 9.12 -5.02
N LEU A 49 -5.57 8.06 -5.70
CA LEU A 49 -5.52 6.70 -5.15
C LEU A 49 -4.70 6.65 -3.86
N ILE A 50 -3.49 7.20 -3.88
CA ILE A 50 -2.55 7.08 -2.76
C ILE A 50 -2.91 8.05 -1.62
N THR A 51 -3.20 9.31 -1.94
CA THR A 51 -3.42 10.36 -0.94
C THR A 51 -4.76 10.20 -0.24
N VAL A 52 -5.85 10.00 -1.00
CA VAL A 52 -7.21 10.06 -0.48
C VAL A 52 -7.90 8.70 -0.45
N SER A 53 -7.21 7.63 -0.89
CA SER A 53 -7.78 6.29 -1.03
C SER A 53 -8.93 6.22 -2.04
N GLY A 54 -8.84 6.99 -3.14
CA GLY A 54 -9.91 7.07 -4.13
C GLY A 54 -10.22 5.71 -4.77
N ASN A 55 -11.37 5.14 -4.44
CA ASN A 55 -11.83 3.86 -5.00
C ASN A 55 -12.17 3.98 -6.49
N ASP A 56 -12.75 5.11 -6.90
CA ASP A 56 -12.97 5.47 -8.29
C ASP A 56 -11.65 5.56 -9.07
N ALA A 57 -10.62 6.16 -8.49
CA ALA A 57 -9.28 6.20 -9.06
C ALA A 57 -8.70 4.80 -9.30
N ALA A 58 -8.87 3.89 -8.32
CA ALA A 58 -8.43 2.49 -8.43
C ALA A 58 -9.14 1.78 -9.61
N SER A 59 -10.46 1.89 -9.71
CA SER A 59 -11.22 1.27 -10.80
C SER A 59 -10.87 1.87 -12.17
N VAL A 60 -10.70 3.20 -12.26
CA VAL A 60 -10.30 3.85 -13.52
C VAL A 60 -8.91 3.43 -13.97
N LEU A 61 -7.95 3.34 -13.04
CA LEU A 61 -6.61 2.81 -13.33
C LEU A 61 -6.68 1.35 -13.78
N ALA A 62 -7.43 0.51 -13.07
CA ALA A 62 -7.57 -0.91 -13.38
C ALA A 62 -8.13 -1.13 -14.80
N VAL A 63 -9.27 -0.50 -15.09
CA VAL A 63 -9.91 -0.57 -16.42
C VAL A 63 -9.04 0.08 -17.50
N GLY A 64 -8.37 1.19 -17.21
CA GLY A 64 -7.51 1.89 -18.18
C GLY A 64 -6.23 1.13 -18.53
N ILE A 65 -5.70 0.33 -17.60
CA ILE A 65 -4.50 -0.48 -17.80
C ILE A 65 -4.85 -1.82 -18.48
N ASP A 66 -5.96 -2.45 -18.09
CA ASP A 66 -6.26 -3.84 -18.43
C ASP A 66 -7.59 -4.09 -19.13
N GLY A 67 -8.31 -3.04 -19.45
CA GLY A 67 -9.64 -3.12 -20.06
C GLY A 67 -10.74 -3.56 -19.11
N SER A 68 -10.41 -4.22 -17.99
CA SER A 68 -11.37 -4.65 -16.97
C SER A 68 -10.74 -4.77 -15.59
N GLU A 69 -11.55 -4.64 -14.55
CA GLU A 69 -11.10 -4.85 -13.17
C GLU A 69 -10.68 -6.30 -12.92
N ALA A 70 -11.38 -7.28 -13.50
CA ALA A 70 -11.03 -8.69 -13.36
C ALA A 70 -9.62 -9.01 -13.93
N ALA A 71 -9.27 -8.45 -15.10
CA ALA A 71 -7.95 -8.61 -15.68
C ALA A 71 -6.86 -7.91 -14.84
N PHE A 72 -7.17 -6.75 -14.24
CA PHE A 72 -6.26 -6.07 -13.33
C PHE A 72 -6.04 -6.86 -12.03
N VAL A 73 -7.11 -7.41 -11.43
CA VAL A 73 -7.01 -8.27 -10.24
C VAL A 73 -6.18 -9.51 -10.53
N LYS A 74 -6.32 -10.12 -11.72
CA LYS A 74 -5.43 -11.21 -12.14
C LYS A 74 -3.97 -10.77 -12.11
N ARG A 75 -3.64 -9.62 -12.69
CA ARG A 75 -2.28 -9.05 -12.65
C ARG A 75 -1.80 -8.73 -11.25
N MET A 76 -2.66 -8.22 -10.38
CA MET A 76 -2.31 -7.98 -8.97
C MET A 76 -1.86 -9.28 -8.31
N ASN A 77 -2.60 -10.37 -8.50
CA ASN A 77 -2.26 -11.68 -7.95
C ASN A 77 -1.02 -12.28 -8.62
N ASP A 78 -0.86 -12.15 -9.94
CA ASP A 78 0.36 -12.58 -10.66
C ASP A 78 1.60 -11.83 -10.11
N MET A 79 1.46 -10.53 -9.81
CA MET A 79 2.52 -9.74 -9.19
C MET A 79 2.77 -10.16 -7.75
N ALA A 80 1.72 -10.42 -6.96
CA ALA A 80 1.82 -10.89 -5.58
C ALA A 80 2.69 -12.16 -5.50
N VAL A 81 2.40 -13.15 -6.36
CA VAL A 81 3.21 -14.37 -6.51
C VAL A 81 4.66 -14.02 -6.89
N LYS A 82 4.85 -13.16 -7.89
CA LYS A 82 6.17 -12.78 -8.39
C LYS A 82 7.06 -12.14 -7.32
N ILE A 83 6.49 -11.36 -6.41
CA ILE A 83 7.25 -10.70 -5.33
C ILE A 83 7.25 -11.50 -4.03
N GLY A 84 6.62 -12.68 -3.99
CA GLY A 84 6.67 -13.61 -2.86
C GLY A 84 5.58 -13.40 -1.80
N MET A 85 4.49 -12.71 -2.11
CA MET A 85 3.34 -12.54 -1.22
C MET A 85 2.45 -13.79 -1.21
N VAL A 86 2.95 -14.88 -0.62
CA VAL A 86 2.31 -16.20 -0.70
C VAL A 86 1.13 -16.40 0.25
N SER A 87 0.91 -15.47 1.18
CA SER A 87 -0.19 -15.50 2.16
C SER A 87 -1.24 -14.42 1.90
N SER A 88 -1.27 -13.89 0.67
CA SER A 88 -2.19 -12.82 0.27
C SER A 88 -2.86 -13.13 -1.07
N ARG A 89 -4.10 -12.68 -1.21
CA ARG A 89 -4.92 -12.74 -2.42
C ARG A 89 -5.75 -11.47 -2.50
N PHE A 90 -5.84 -10.90 -3.70
CA PHE A 90 -6.66 -9.72 -3.98
C PHE A 90 -7.90 -10.12 -4.80
N GLY A 91 -9.07 -9.59 -4.41
CA GLY A 91 -10.33 -9.76 -5.12
C GLY A 91 -10.82 -8.51 -5.85
N THR A 92 -10.36 -7.32 -5.44
CA THR A 92 -10.70 -6.03 -6.08
C THR A 92 -9.47 -5.14 -6.23
N ALA A 93 -9.55 -4.15 -7.14
CA ALA A 93 -8.46 -3.19 -7.31
C ALA A 93 -8.39 -2.17 -6.16
N SER A 94 -9.54 -1.85 -5.56
CA SER A 94 -9.64 -0.82 -4.52
C SER A 94 -9.52 -1.34 -3.08
N GLY A 95 -9.65 -2.66 -2.88
CA GLY A 95 -9.78 -3.27 -1.54
C GLY A 95 -11.17 -3.09 -0.93
N TRP A 96 -12.17 -2.73 -1.75
CA TRP A 96 -13.56 -2.67 -1.34
C TRP A 96 -14.06 -4.07 -0.90
N PRO A 97 -14.92 -4.19 0.14
CA PRO A 97 -15.44 -5.47 0.60
C PRO A 97 -16.00 -6.32 -0.53
N ASP A 98 -15.52 -7.56 -0.61
CA ASP A 98 -15.76 -8.51 -1.69
C ASP A 98 -16.18 -9.89 -1.17
N GLY A 99 -16.74 -9.93 0.05
CA GLY A 99 -17.18 -11.18 0.67
C GLY A 99 -16.04 -12.08 1.13
N GLY A 100 -14.89 -11.48 1.47
CA GLY A 100 -13.73 -12.20 2.01
C GLY A 100 -12.82 -12.82 0.95
N VAL A 101 -12.96 -12.43 -0.33
CA VAL A 101 -12.06 -12.85 -1.40
C VAL A 101 -10.69 -12.18 -1.24
N THR A 102 -10.67 -10.90 -0.87
CA THR A 102 -9.44 -10.19 -0.51
C THR A 102 -8.98 -10.62 0.88
N GLN A 103 -7.79 -11.20 0.95
CA GLN A 103 -7.13 -11.61 2.18
C GLN A 103 -5.66 -11.21 2.09
N VAL A 104 -5.14 -10.57 3.13
CA VAL A 104 -3.74 -10.11 3.14
C VAL A 104 -3.09 -10.43 4.48
N SER A 105 -1.80 -10.70 4.47
CA SER A 105 -1.01 -10.90 5.69
C SER A 105 -0.13 -9.68 5.99
N ALA A 106 0.16 -9.44 7.26
CA ALA A 106 1.06 -8.36 7.67
C ALA A 106 2.48 -8.54 7.07
N GLY A 107 2.97 -9.78 7.01
CA GLY A 107 4.28 -10.09 6.43
C GLY A 107 4.37 -9.75 4.95
N ASP A 108 3.34 -10.09 4.18
CA ASP A 108 3.28 -9.79 2.74
C ASP A 108 3.14 -8.29 2.48
N LEU A 109 2.39 -7.56 3.31
CA LEU A 109 2.28 -6.10 3.20
C LEU A 109 3.61 -5.40 3.51
N ILE A 110 4.38 -5.90 4.48
CA ILE A 110 5.74 -5.42 4.76
C ILE A 110 6.64 -5.68 3.56
N LEU A 111 6.57 -6.89 2.98
CA LEU A 111 7.32 -7.24 1.77
C LEU A 111 6.97 -6.33 0.59
N LEU A 112 5.68 -6.09 0.35
CA LEU A 112 5.20 -5.18 -0.69
C LEU A 112 5.74 -3.76 -0.49
N ALA A 113 5.64 -3.22 0.72
CA ALA A 113 6.18 -1.89 1.05
C ALA A 113 7.69 -1.81 0.82
N ASP A 114 8.42 -2.82 1.28
CA ASP A 114 9.85 -2.89 1.15
C ASP A 114 10.30 -2.94 -0.32
N ARG A 115 9.65 -3.78 -1.14
CA ARG A 115 9.88 -3.83 -2.59
C ARG A 115 9.53 -2.51 -3.26
N LEU A 116 8.40 -1.90 -2.92
CA LEU A 116 8.00 -0.61 -3.49
C LEU A 116 9.03 0.49 -3.20
N ILE A 117 9.53 0.56 -1.97
CA ILE A 117 10.51 1.57 -1.54
C ILE A 117 11.87 1.35 -2.21
N ARG A 118 12.33 0.09 -2.30
CA ARG A 118 13.65 -0.24 -2.86
C ARG A 118 13.67 -0.22 -4.39
N ASP A 119 12.65 -0.80 -5.01
CA ASP A 119 12.62 -1.00 -6.47
C ASP A 119 12.10 0.25 -7.18
N HIS A 120 11.28 1.08 -6.51
CA HIS A 120 10.65 2.28 -7.08
C HIS A 120 10.82 3.54 -6.20
N PRO A 121 12.03 3.91 -5.75
CA PRO A 121 12.24 4.97 -4.76
C PRO A 121 11.76 6.35 -5.24
N ARG A 122 11.89 6.65 -6.55
CA ARG A 122 11.41 7.91 -7.13
C ARG A 122 9.88 8.00 -7.15
N ALA A 123 9.20 6.91 -7.47
CA ALA A 123 7.75 6.86 -7.44
C ALA A 123 7.23 6.93 -6.00
N TYR A 124 7.88 6.21 -5.07
CA TYR A 124 7.56 6.25 -3.65
C TYR A 124 7.61 7.69 -3.10
N ALA A 125 8.73 8.39 -3.31
CA ALA A 125 8.92 9.77 -2.86
C ALA A 125 7.91 10.74 -3.50
N ARG A 126 7.52 10.51 -4.76
CA ARG A 126 6.58 11.37 -5.48
C ARG A 126 5.17 11.32 -4.89
N TYR A 127 4.68 10.14 -4.49
CA TYR A 127 3.25 9.96 -4.21
C TYR A 127 2.89 9.83 -2.73
N PHE A 128 3.69 9.16 -1.91
CA PHE A 128 3.26 8.74 -0.57
C PHE A 128 3.30 9.83 0.51
N SER A 129 4.05 10.90 0.26
CA SER A 129 4.19 12.04 1.19
C SER A 129 3.41 13.30 0.76
N ILE A 130 2.52 13.18 -0.24
CA ILE A 130 1.65 14.30 -0.66
C ILE A 130 0.70 14.64 0.50
N PRO A 131 0.72 15.85 1.07
CA PRO A 131 -0.07 16.17 2.27
C PRO A 131 -1.56 16.37 1.98
N LYS A 132 -1.90 16.90 0.81
CA LYS A 132 -3.26 17.18 0.36
C LYS A 132 -3.35 16.97 -1.15
N PHE A 133 -4.52 16.55 -1.60
CA PHE A 133 -4.84 16.37 -3.00
C PHE A 133 -6.05 17.23 -3.36
N GLN A 134 -5.97 17.91 -4.50
CA GLN A 134 -7.06 18.76 -5.01
C GLN A 134 -7.49 18.22 -6.38
N HIS A 135 -8.78 17.98 -6.55
CA HIS A 135 -9.35 17.54 -7.81
C HIS A 135 -10.84 17.84 -7.90
N GLY A 136 -11.27 18.44 -9.01
CA GLY A 136 -12.67 18.78 -9.25
C GLY A 136 -13.19 19.98 -8.43
N MET A 137 -14.46 20.28 -8.67
CA MET A 137 -15.20 21.36 -8.01
C MET A 137 -16.45 20.80 -7.34
N SER A 138 -16.77 21.31 -6.16
CA SER A 138 -18.02 21.04 -5.43
C SER A 138 -19.22 21.68 -6.12
N PRO A 139 -20.46 21.29 -5.76
CA PRO A 139 -21.68 21.90 -6.32
C PRO A 139 -21.78 23.42 -6.14
N ASP A 140 -21.18 23.97 -5.09
CA ASP A 140 -21.09 25.41 -4.82
C ASP A 140 -19.88 26.09 -5.50
N GLY A 141 -19.21 25.39 -6.43
CA GLY A 141 -18.15 25.95 -7.27
C GLY A 141 -16.78 26.09 -6.61
N LYS A 142 -16.56 25.47 -5.44
CA LYS A 142 -15.26 25.52 -4.74
C LYS A 142 -14.37 24.34 -5.11
N PRO A 143 -13.04 24.51 -5.10
CA PRO A 143 -12.12 23.38 -5.28
C PRO A 143 -12.31 22.32 -4.18
N ILE A 144 -12.39 21.05 -4.59
CA ILE A 144 -12.41 19.95 -3.62
C ILE A 144 -10.98 19.63 -3.21
N ILE A 145 -10.65 19.88 -1.94
CA ILE A 145 -9.34 19.61 -1.36
C ILE A 145 -9.50 18.56 -0.26
N GLN A 146 -8.74 17.48 -0.38
CA GLN A 146 -8.77 16.34 0.53
C GLN A 146 -7.39 16.11 1.16
N SER A 147 -7.36 15.86 2.47
CA SER A 147 -6.10 15.59 3.19
C SER A 147 -5.63 14.15 3.00
N ASN A 148 -4.32 13.95 3.09
CA ASN A 148 -3.75 12.60 3.15
C ASN A 148 -4.28 11.85 4.38
N ARG A 149 -4.68 10.59 4.17
CA ARG A 149 -5.22 9.74 5.23
C ARG A 149 -4.17 9.05 6.10
N ASN A 150 -2.88 9.19 5.80
CA ASN A 150 -1.80 8.66 6.61
C ASN A 150 -1.80 9.33 8.00
N PRO A 151 -2.07 8.57 9.09
CA PRO A 151 -2.30 9.13 10.41
C PRO A 151 -1.05 9.73 11.05
N ILE A 152 0.15 9.38 10.57
CA ILE A 152 1.42 9.82 11.15
C ILE A 152 2.19 10.81 10.26
N LEU A 153 1.69 11.09 9.05
CA LEU A 153 2.33 12.04 8.14
C LEU A 153 2.29 13.46 8.72
N GLY A 154 3.45 14.12 8.77
CA GLY A 154 3.60 15.45 9.39
C GLY A 154 3.47 15.47 10.92
N ARG A 155 3.26 14.32 11.57
CA ARG A 155 3.13 14.18 13.03
C ARG A 155 4.28 13.38 13.64
N PHE A 156 4.80 12.42 12.89
CA PHE A 156 5.90 11.57 13.30
C PHE A 156 7.15 11.90 12.47
N VAL A 157 8.24 12.27 13.14
CA VAL A 157 9.50 12.61 12.46
C VAL A 157 9.95 11.46 11.57
N GLY A 158 10.21 11.76 10.30
CA GLY A 158 10.67 10.81 9.30
C GLY A 158 9.57 9.96 8.64
N ALA A 159 8.29 10.12 9.01
CA ALA A 159 7.19 9.41 8.36
C ALA A 159 7.01 9.85 6.90
N ASP A 160 6.95 8.88 5.98
CA ASP A 160 6.89 9.15 4.54
C ASP A 160 5.93 8.20 3.78
N GLY A 161 5.16 7.37 4.49
CA GLY A 161 4.19 6.44 3.92
C GLY A 161 3.52 5.52 4.95
N LEU A 162 2.76 4.50 4.55
CA LEU A 162 2.30 4.26 3.17
C LEU A 162 0.79 4.47 3.05
N LYS A 163 -0.01 3.58 3.66
CA LYS A 163 -1.44 3.52 3.33
C LYS A 163 -2.29 3.04 4.49
N THR A 164 -3.42 3.70 4.67
CA THR A 164 -4.50 3.29 5.58
C THR A 164 -5.52 2.40 4.89
N GLY A 165 -6.16 1.53 5.66
CA GLY A 165 -7.31 0.74 5.26
C GLY A 165 -8.37 0.76 6.36
N HIS A 166 -9.64 0.73 5.99
CA HIS A 166 -10.75 0.59 6.92
C HIS A 166 -11.95 -0.01 6.22
N THR A 167 -12.46 -1.10 6.80
CA THR A 167 -13.79 -1.66 6.53
C THR A 167 -14.39 -2.09 7.86
N SER A 168 -15.70 -2.31 7.92
CA SER A 168 -16.34 -2.87 9.11
C SER A 168 -15.79 -4.25 9.49
N GLU A 169 -15.32 -5.02 8.50
CA GLU A 169 -14.78 -6.36 8.66
C GLU A 169 -13.30 -6.36 9.10
N ALA A 170 -12.50 -5.42 8.59
CA ALA A 170 -11.06 -5.36 8.84
C ALA A 170 -10.67 -4.47 10.03
N GLY A 171 -11.58 -3.63 10.52
CA GLY A 171 -11.26 -2.57 11.49
C GLY A 171 -10.35 -1.50 10.89
N TYR A 172 -9.68 -0.73 11.75
CA TYR A 172 -8.77 0.33 11.34
C TYR A 172 -7.34 -0.21 11.18
N CYS A 173 -6.84 -0.23 9.94
CA CYS A 173 -5.54 -0.77 9.57
C CYS A 173 -4.60 0.30 9.01
N PHE A 174 -3.29 0.14 9.22
CA PHE A 174 -2.28 1.03 8.66
C PHE A 174 -0.97 0.30 8.38
N LEU A 175 -0.47 0.45 7.17
CA LEU A 175 0.88 0.11 6.74
C LEU A 175 1.70 1.40 6.71
N GLY A 176 2.60 1.56 7.68
CA GLY A 176 3.39 2.77 7.89
C GLY A 176 4.86 2.60 7.56
N SER A 177 5.51 3.68 7.13
CA SER A 177 6.97 3.74 7.04
C SER A 177 7.51 5.07 7.53
N ALA A 178 8.69 5.01 8.16
CA ALA A 178 9.45 6.17 8.57
C ALA A 178 10.96 5.91 8.43
N LYS A 179 11.73 6.96 8.15
CA LYS A 179 13.20 6.92 8.05
C LYS A 179 13.85 7.99 8.92
N ARG A 180 14.82 7.60 9.75
CA ARG A 180 15.63 8.48 10.62
C ARG A 180 17.07 8.02 10.59
N ASP A 181 18.02 8.95 10.44
CA ASP A 181 19.46 8.68 10.53
C ASP A 181 19.90 7.47 9.69
N GLY A 182 19.40 7.37 8.45
CA GLY A 182 19.68 6.26 7.53
C GLY A 182 18.90 4.97 7.77
N ARG A 183 18.31 4.76 8.95
CA ARG A 183 17.50 3.57 9.28
C ARG A 183 16.03 3.77 8.90
N ARG A 184 15.46 2.81 8.17
CA ARG A 184 14.03 2.77 7.83
C ARG A 184 13.31 1.70 8.65
N LEU A 185 12.12 2.03 9.14
CA LEU A 185 11.16 1.08 9.68
C LEU A 185 9.92 1.01 8.78
N ILE A 186 9.35 -0.18 8.69
CA ILE A 186 8.07 -0.47 8.05
C ILE A 186 7.28 -1.30 9.08
N MET A 187 6.02 -0.95 9.28
CA MET A 187 5.17 -1.65 10.25
C MET A 187 3.73 -1.73 9.77
N VAL A 188 3.02 -2.73 10.27
CA VAL A 188 1.60 -2.95 10.04
C VAL A 188 0.89 -2.99 11.39
N VAL A 189 -0.21 -2.25 11.49
CA VAL A 189 -1.24 -2.42 12.52
C VAL A 189 -2.56 -2.75 11.83
N ALA A 190 -3.35 -3.64 12.41
CA ALA A 190 -4.62 -4.09 11.82
C ALA A 190 -5.67 -4.34 12.91
N GLY A 191 -6.95 -4.26 12.53
CA GLY A 191 -8.06 -4.62 13.43
C GLY A 191 -8.30 -3.66 14.59
N LEU A 192 -7.80 -2.42 14.52
CA LEU A 192 -7.95 -1.48 15.63
C LEU A 192 -9.36 -0.87 15.66
N PRO A 193 -9.88 -0.48 16.83
CA PRO A 193 -11.28 -0.10 16.98
C PRO A 193 -11.60 1.33 16.51
N SER A 194 -10.60 2.17 16.28
CA SER A 194 -10.80 3.56 15.85
C SER A 194 -9.60 4.15 15.11
N ASP A 195 -9.83 5.25 14.40
CA ASP A 195 -8.79 6.06 13.78
C ASP A 195 -7.73 6.54 14.79
N LYS A 196 -8.19 6.95 15.97
CA LYS A 196 -7.33 7.38 17.10
C LYS A 196 -6.44 6.22 17.57
N ALA A 197 -7.03 5.06 17.86
CA ALA A 197 -6.27 3.88 18.29
C ALA A 197 -5.24 3.45 17.24
N ARG A 198 -5.62 3.50 15.95
CA ARG A 198 -4.70 3.24 14.83
C ARG A 198 -3.50 4.17 14.82
N ARG A 199 -3.70 5.47 15.03
CA ARG A 199 -2.62 6.44 15.08
C ARG A 199 -1.72 6.25 16.31
N GLU A 200 -2.32 6.07 17.48
CA GLU A 200 -1.58 5.91 18.74
C GLU A 200 -0.71 4.65 18.72
N GLU A 201 -1.25 3.53 18.25
CA GLU A 201 -0.49 2.28 18.13
C GLU A 201 0.63 2.39 17.08
N ALA A 202 0.36 3.07 15.96
CA ALA A 202 1.36 3.35 14.94
C ALA A 202 2.55 4.15 15.50
N GLU A 203 2.28 5.24 16.21
CA GLU A 203 3.31 6.07 16.84
C GLU A 203 4.08 5.30 17.92
N ARG A 204 3.38 4.50 18.74
CA ARG A 204 3.97 3.65 19.79
C ARG A 204 4.96 2.64 19.21
N LEU A 205 4.54 1.86 18.20
CA LEU A 205 5.39 0.84 17.57
C LEU A 205 6.58 1.45 16.85
N MET A 206 6.39 2.57 16.14
CA MET A 206 7.50 3.25 15.47
C MET A 206 8.51 3.80 16.49
N ASN A 207 8.06 4.41 17.59
CA ASN A 207 8.94 4.87 18.66
C ASN A 207 9.71 3.71 19.30
N TRP A 208 9.03 2.61 19.61
CA TRP A 208 9.66 1.39 20.13
C TRP A 208 10.73 0.85 19.17
N GLY A 209 10.42 0.77 17.87
CA GLY A 209 11.36 0.27 16.87
C GLY A 209 12.60 1.16 16.70
N PHE A 210 12.44 2.49 16.75
CA PHE A 210 13.58 3.41 16.65
C PHE A 210 14.42 3.47 17.92
N ALA A 211 13.80 3.34 19.10
CA ALA A 211 14.52 3.25 20.38
C ALA A 211 15.40 1.99 20.45
N ASN A 212 14.92 0.87 19.89
CA ASN A 212 15.65 -0.39 19.84
C ASN A 212 16.59 -0.44 18.62
N LYS A 213 17.79 0.14 18.76
CA LYS A 213 18.85 0.20 17.73
C LYS A 213 19.50 -1.17 17.40
N SER A 214 19.13 -2.26 18.09
CA SER A 214 19.84 -3.55 18.04
C SER A 214 19.31 -4.60 17.05
N MET A 215 18.21 -4.37 16.34
CA MET A 215 17.73 -5.35 15.35
C MET A 215 18.34 -5.06 13.97
N SER A 216 19.65 -5.26 13.84
CA SER A 216 20.12 -5.91 12.63
C SER A 216 19.56 -7.33 12.75
N VAL A 217 18.58 -7.69 11.91
CA VAL A 217 18.27 -9.10 11.69
C VAL A 217 19.48 -9.65 10.94
N ALA A 218 20.57 -9.90 11.68
CA ALA A 218 21.58 -10.82 11.25
C ALA A 218 20.82 -12.10 10.97
N ALA A 219 20.99 -12.62 9.75
CA ALA A 219 20.49 -13.91 9.32
C ALA A 219 20.86 -14.98 10.37
N GLN A 220 20.01 -15.17 11.38
CA GLN A 220 20.13 -16.28 12.29
C GLN A 220 19.40 -17.45 11.64
N ASN A 221 20.21 -18.44 11.31
CA ASN A 221 19.88 -19.83 11.01
C ASN A 221 19.51 -20.15 9.56
N ARG A 222 20.48 -19.93 8.68
CA ARG A 222 20.84 -20.97 7.71
C ARG A 222 22.30 -21.34 7.96
N HIS A 223 22.52 -22.43 8.69
CA HIS A 223 23.64 -23.38 8.58
C HIS A 223 23.64 -24.26 9.85
N GLY A 224 22.65 -25.16 9.96
CA GLY A 224 22.77 -26.33 10.82
C GLY A 224 23.68 -27.34 10.13
N GLY A 225 24.99 -27.11 10.18
CA GLY A 225 25.97 -28.12 9.82
C GLY A 225 26.02 -29.17 10.94
N MET A 226 25.70 -30.43 10.63
CA MET A 226 25.94 -31.55 11.53
C MET A 226 27.42 -31.61 11.92
N PRO A 227 27.76 -31.87 13.20
CA PRO A 227 29.13 -32.18 13.57
C PRO A 227 29.55 -33.51 12.93
N LYS A 228 30.65 -33.51 12.18
CA LYS A 228 31.31 -34.75 11.74
C LYS A 228 31.80 -35.50 12.99
N GLY A 229 31.31 -36.73 13.16
CA GLY A 229 31.80 -37.65 14.18
C GLY A 229 33.30 -37.88 14.02
N ARG A 230 34.06 -37.69 15.10
CA ARG A 230 35.46 -38.10 15.20
C ARG A 230 35.51 -39.62 15.30
N THR A 231 36.06 -40.26 14.29
CA THR A 231 36.58 -41.62 14.36
C THR A 231 37.84 -41.62 15.21
N ASN A 232 37.81 -42.26 16.37
CA ASN A 232 39.03 -42.65 17.07
C ASN A 232 39.47 -44.00 16.54
N ALA A 233 40.57 -43.99 15.78
CA ALA A 233 41.40 -45.16 15.55
C ALA A 233 42.30 -45.33 16.78
N ALA A 234 42.21 -46.48 17.44
CA ALA A 234 43.24 -47.00 18.32
C ALA A 234 43.26 -48.52 18.15
N GLY A 235 44.24 -49.02 17.39
CA GLY A 235 44.67 -50.40 17.48
C GLY A 235 45.90 -50.48 18.37
N ALA A 236 45.93 -51.44 19.29
CA ALA A 236 47.08 -52.33 19.56
C ALA A 236 46.85 -53.15 20.85
N ARG A 237 46.99 -54.47 20.67
CA ARG A 237 47.14 -55.58 21.63
C ARG A 237 45.87 -56.17 22.20
#